data_AF-A0A832NQ87-F1
#
_entry.id   AF-A0A832NQ87-F1
#
_cell.length_a   1.000
_cell.length_b   1.000
_cell.length_c   1.000
_cell.angle_alpha   90.00
_cell.angle_beta   90.00
_cell.angle_gamma   90.00
#
_symmetry.space_group_name_H-M   'P 1'
#
loop_
_entity.id
_entity.type
_entity.pdbx_description
1 polymer ?
#
loop_
_entity_poly.entity_id
_entity_poly.type
_entity_poly.pdbx_seq_one_letter_code
_entity_poly.pdbx_strand_id
1 'polypeptide(L)'
;MGRIFKVRPPGDYPPEDGAYLRGNDFSPAAVVILLHTRYEAIPEFLQNLAKVAVESGAALAGFLQTENIGIEKIVCNIVANPNIRYVVLCGVESAGHWPGDAFQCFMRNGIDERRFIIGSKAPTPYLYNISLEAIERFRRQVSLISLLSDEDR
;
A
#
# COMPACT_ATOMS: atom_id res chain seq x y z
N MET A 1 28.03 7.64 -10.71
CA MET A 1 26.82 6.91 -10.31
C MET A 1 26.97 6.51 -8.85
N GLY A 2 26.08 6.93 -7.94
CA GLY A 2 26.15 6.49 -6.54
C GLY A 2 25.91 4.99 -6.40
N ARG A 3 26.59 4.33 -5.46
CA ARG A 3 26.36 2.90 -5.17
C ARG A 3 24.99 2.73 -4.52
N ILE A 4 24.13 1.90 -5.10
CA ILE A 4 22.83 1.57 -4.53
C ILE A 4 23.00 0.37 -3.60
N PHE A 5 22.67 0.55 -2.32
CA PHE A 5 22.68 -0.54 -1.34
C PHE A 5 21.34 -1.27 -1.35
N LYS A 6 21.40 -2.60 -1.29
CA LYS A 6 20.25 -3.50 -1.29
C LYS A 6 20.42 -4.58 -0.24
N VAL A 7 19.31 -5.02 0.35
CA VAL A 7 19.27 -6.06 1.37
C VAL A 7 18.37 -7.19 0.88
N ARG A 8 18.75 -8.44 1.11
CA ARG A 8 17.87 -9.57 0.79
C ARG A 8 16.69 -9.60 1.78
N PRO A 9 15.42 -9.61 1.32
CA PRO A 9 14.28 -9.77 2.23
C PRO A 9 14.29 -11.13 2.95
N PRO A 10 13.50 -11.29 4.02
CA PRO A 10 13.28 -12.58 4.68
C PRO A 10 12.86 -13.69 3.70
N GLY A 11 13.13 -14.96 4.05
CA GLY A 11 12.84 -16.10 3.17
C GLY A 11 11.34 -16.33 2.95
N ASP A 12 10.52 -15.92 3.91
CA ASP A 12 9.06 -15.96 3.93
C ASP A 12 8.42 -14.65 3.45
N TYR A 13 9.19 -13.73 2.89
CA TYR A 13 8.65 -12.50 2.30
C TYR A 13 7.79 -12.79 1.06
N PRO A 14 6.64 -12.09 0.86
CA PRO A 14 5.97 -11.20 1.81
C PRO A 14 5.21 -11.96 2.90
N PRO A 15 5.23 -11.49 4.15
CA PRO A 15 4.64 -12.22 5.29
C PRO A 15 3.10 -12.25 5.31
N GLU A 16 2.42 -11.28 4.68
CA GLU A 16 0.96 -11.22 4.63
C GLU A 16 0.43 -11.59 3.25
N ASP A 17 -0.52 -12.51 3.22
CA ASP A 17 -1.30 -12.84 2.02
C ASP A 17 -2.25 -11.71 1.62
N GLY A 18 -2.49 -11.57 0.32
CA GLY A 18 -3.42 -10.58 -0.22
C GLY A 18 -3.53 -10.63 -1.74
N ALA A 19 -4.31 -9.71 -2.29
CA ALA A 19 -4.50 -9.56 -3.73
C ALA A 19 -3.42 -8.65 -4.32
N TYR A 20 -2.22 -9.22 -4.52
CA TYR A 20 -1.09 -8.53 -5.13
C TYR A 20 -0.25 -9.47 -5.99
N LEU A 21 0.55 -8.87 -6.87
CA LEU A 21 1.61 -9.54 -7.61
C LEU A 21 2.96 -9.16 -7.00
N ARG A 22 3.86 -10.13 -6.94
CA ARG A 22 5.26 -9.94 -6.53
C ARG A 22 6.15 -9.81 -7.76
N GLY A 23 6.91 -8.74 -7.81
CA GLY A 23 7.89 -8.46 -8.87
C GLY A 23 9.32 -8.56 -8.34
N ASN A 24 10.10 -7.52 -8.56
CA ASN A 24 11.51 -7.49 -8.15
C ASN A 24 11.65 -7.05 -6.69
N ASP A 25 11.96 -7.98 -5.79
CA ASP A 25 12.19 -7.73 -4.36
C ASP A 25 13.23 -6.63 -4.04
N PHE A 26 14.17 -6.38 -4.95
CA PHE A 26 15.17 -5.32 -4.81
C PHE A 26 14.71 -3.98 -5.37
N SER A 27 13.53 -3.89 -5.97
CA SER A 27 12.97 -2.63 -6.45
C SER A 27 12.64 -1.69 -5.30
N PRO A 28 12.83 -0.36 -5.48
CA PRO A 28 12.46 0.61 -4.47
C PRO A 28 10.99 1.01 -4.47
N ALA A 29 10.17 0.51 -5.39
CA ALA A 29 8.78 0.95 -5.54
C ALA A 29 7.79 -0.18 -5.26
N ALA A 30 6.71 0.14 -4.56
CA ALA A 30 5.48 -0.66 -4.51
C ALA A 30 4.31 0.16 -5.06
N VAL A 31 3.32 -0.52 -5.64
CA VAL A 31 2.12 0.10 -6.20
C VAL A 31 0.89 -0.40 -5.45
N VAL A 32 0.11 0.54 -4.93
CA VAL A 32 -1.16 0.32 -4.26
C VAL A 32 -2.26 0.88 -5.15
N ILE A 33 -3.10 0.01 -5.67
CA ILE A 33 -4.19 0.31 -6.59
C ILE A 33 -5.48 0.31 -5.77
N LEU A 34 -6.16 1.45 -5.69
CA LEU A 34 -7.46 1.51 -5.05
C LEU A 34 -8.47 0.65 -5.80
N LEU A 35 -9.21 -0.16 -5.05
CA LEU A 35 -10.21 -1.05 -5.58
C LEU A 35 -11.60 -0.57 -5.16
N HIS A 36 -12.33 0.01 -6.10
CA HIS A 36 -13.70 0.48 -5.91
C HIS A 36 -14.77 -0.55 -6.34
N THR A 37 -14.36 -1.72 -6.83
CA THR A 37 -15.24 -2.86 -7.13
C THR A 37 -15.08 -3.97 -6.10
N ARG A 38 -15.88 -5.04 -6.21
CA ARG A 38 -15.72 -6.25 -5.39
C ARG A 38 -14.59 -7.13 -5.94
N TYR A 39 -13.95 -7.91 -5.07
CA TYR A 39 -12.85 -8.81 -5.46
C TYR A 39 -13.25 -9.85 -6.51
N GLU A 40 -14.51 -10.27 -6.55
CA GLU A 40 -15.02 -11.24 -7.53
C GLU A 40 -15.28 -10.59 -8.91
N ALA A 41 -15.23 -9.26 -8.98
CA ALA A 41 -15.57 -8.47 -10.16
C ALA A 41 -14.53 -7.37 -10.41
N ILE A 42 -13.24 -7.67 -10.18
CA ILE A 42 -12.15 -6.75 -10.53
C ILE A 42 -12.08 -6.63 -12.05
N PRO A 43 -12.28 -5.43 -12.63
CA PRO A 43 -12.16 -5.23 -14.06
C PRO A 43 -10.79 -5.61 -14.60
N GLU A 44 -10.74 -6.08 -15.85
CA GLU A 44 -9.50 -6.52 -16.48
C GLU A 44 -8.44 -5.41 -16.52
N PHE A 45 -8.83 -4.15 -16.74
CA PHE A 45 -7.87 -3.05 -16.78
C PHE A 45 -7.17 -2.83 -15.42
N LEU A 46 -7.84 -3.02 -14.28
CA LEU A 46 -7.21 -2.95 -12.96
C LEU A 46 -6.27 -4.13 -12.71
N GLN A 47 -6.63 -5.32 -13.17
CA GLN A 47 -5.74 -6.49 -13.12
C GLN A 47 -4.49 -6.26 -13.98
N ASN A 48 -4.69 -5.74 -15.19
CA ASN A 48 -3.62 -5.38 -16.10
C ASN A 48 -2.72 -4.28 -15.53
N LEU A 49 -3.27 -3.31 -14.79
CA LEU A 49 -2.48 -2.29 -14.11
C LEU A 49 -1.50 -2.89 -13.08
N ALA A 50 -1.97 -3.83 -12.26
CA ALA A 50 -1.10 -4.54 -11.31
C ALA A 50 0.01 -5.32 -12.03
N LYS A 51 -0.32 -5.99 -13.14
CA LYS A 51 0.64 -6.73 -13.96
C LYS A 51 1.68 -5.82 -14.59
N VAL A 52 1.25 -4.74 -15.24
CA VAL A 52 2.15 -3.74 -15.86
C VAL A 52 3.05 -3.10 -14.81
N ALA A 53 2.56 -2.84 -13.60
CA ALA A 53 3.38 -2.30 -12.52
C ALA A 53 4.56 -3.21 -12.14
N VAL A 54 4.34 -4.52 -12.00
CA VAL A 54 5.45 -5.47 -11.70
C VAL A 54 6.37 -5.67 -12.91
N GLU A 55 5.82 -5.72 -14.13
CA GLU A 55 6.61 -5.81 -15.38
C GLU A 55 7.47 -4.55 -15.59
N SER A 56 6.99 -3.39 -15.15
CA SER A 56 7.73 -2.13 -15.12
C SER A 56 8.75 -2.04 -13.97
N GLY A 57 8.83 -3.08 -13.15
CA GLY A 57 9.85 -3.26 -12.13
C GLY A 57 9.42 -2.92 -10.70
N ALA A 58 8.13 -2.81 -10.36
CA ALA A 58 7.70 -2.72 -8.97
C ALA A 58 8.07 -3.99 -8.16
N ALA A 59 8.32 -3.83 -6.87
CA ALA A 59 8.53 -4.95 -5.94
C ALA A 59 7.23 -5.68 -5.65
N LEU A 60 6.17 -4.91 -5.43
CA LEU A 60 4.80 -5.38 -5.19
C LEU A 60 3.84 -4.46 -5.94
N ALA A 61 2.77 -5.02 -6.48
CA ALA A 61 1.64 -4.25 -7.00
C ALA A 61 0.34 -4.96 -6.63
N GLY A 62 -0.59 -4.27 -5.97
CA GLY A 62 -1.82 -4.91 -5.50
C GLY A 62 -2.92 -3.96 -5.10
N PHE A 63 -4.03 -4.53 -4.65
CA PHE A 63 -5.27 -3.81 -4.42
C PHE A 63 -5.45 -3.39 -2.96
N LEU A 64 -6.03 -2.20 -2.76
CA LEU A 64 -6.47 -1.69 -1.47
C LEU A 64 -7.95 -1.33 -1.54
N GLN A 65 -8.77 -2.05 -0.77
CA GLN A 65 -10.23 -1.82 -0.72
C GLN A 65 -10.70 -1.23 0.62
N THR A 66 -10.09 -1.65 1.73
CA THR A 66 -10.52 -1.29 3.09
C THR A 66 -9.53 -0.35 3.77
N GLU A 67 -10.04 0.63 4.50
CA GLU A 67 -9.29 1.67 5.21
C GLU A 67 -8.53 1.21 6.46
N ASN A 68 -8.60 -0.08 6.80
CA ASN A 68 -8.04 -0.66 8.02
C ASN A 68 -7.14 -1.88 7.73
N ILE A 69 -7.67 -3.10 7.73
CA ILE A 69 -6.91 -4.36 7.55
C ILE A 69 -6.08 -4.33 6.26
N GLY A 70 -6.63 -3.78 5.18
CA GLY A 70 -5.89 -3.59 3.93
C GLY A 70 -4.63 -2.73 4.11
N ILE A 71 -4.72 -1.62 4.85
CA ILE A 71 -3.57 -0.78 5.20
C ILE A 71 -2.60 -1.54 6.11
N GLU A 72 -3.09 -2.28 7.10
CA GLU A 72 -2.26 -3.08 8.01
C GLU A 72 -1.41 -4.11 7.25
N LYS A 73 -2.01 -4.85 6.32
CA LYS A 73 -1.30 -5.82 5.48
C LYS A 73 -0.24 -5.16 4.60
N ILE A 74 -0.55 -4.00 4.02
CA ILE A 74 0.42 -3.20 3.26
C ILE A 74 1.59 -2.80 4.15
N VAL A 75 1.31 -2.34 5.38
CA VAL A 75 2.35 -1.96 6.34
C VAL A 75 3.27 -3.14 6.64
N CYS A 76 2.73 -4.31 7.00
CA CYS A 76 3.50 -5.51 7.28
C CYS A 76 4.41 -5.90 6.10
N ASN A 77 3.82 -6.00 4.90
CA ASN A 77 4.56 -6.40 3.71
C ASN A 77 5.67 -5.42 3.34
N ILE A 78 5.41 -4.12 3.36
CA ILE A 78 6.43 -3.12 3.01
C ILE A 78 7.52 -3.05 4.08
N VAL A 79 7.16 -3.14 5.36
CA VAL A 79 8.14 -3.10 6.45
C VAL A 79 9.13 -4.27 6.37
N ALA A 80 8.66 -5.45 5.99
CA ALA A 80 9.50 -6.63 5.81
C ALA A 80 10.56 -6.48 4.68
N ASN A 81 10.40 -5.52 3.77
CA ASN A 81 11.35 -5.27 2.69
C ASN A 81 11.92 -3.84 2.72
N PRO A 82 13.12 -3.64 3.29
CA PRO A 82 13.75 -2.32 3.40
C PRO A 82 14.19 -1.74 2.05
N ASN A 83 14.17 -2.53 0.95
CA ASN A 83 14.46 -2.00 -0.37
C ASN A 83 13.37 -1.06 -0.86
N ILE A 84 12.11 -1.26 -0.45
CA ILE A 84 10.94 -0.45 -0.87
C ILE A 84 10.99 0.90 -0.14
N ARG A 85 11.18 1.97 -0.91
CA ARG A 85 11.30 3.36 -0.43
C ARG A 85 10.21 4.28 -0.97
N TYR A 86 9.40 3.80 -1.92
CA TYR A 86 8.31 4.55 -2.52
C TYR A 86 7.05 3.69 -2.59
N VAL A 87 5.92 4.30 -2.27
CA VAL A 87 4.60 3.74 -2.49
C VAL A 87 3.88 4.64 -3.49
N VAL A 88 3.52 4.10 -4.63
CA VAL A 88 2.62 4.76 -5.58
C VAL A 88 1.20 4.36 -5.21
N LEU A 89 0.37 5.34 -4.86
CA LEU A 89 -1.06 5.14 -4.61
C LEU A 89 -1.82 5.66 -5.82
N CYS A 90 -2.57 4.80 -6.50
CA CYS A 90 -3.29 5.16 -7.72
C CYS A 90 -4.66 4.47 -7.78
N GLY A 91 -5.44 4.79 -8.83
CA GLY A 91 -6.79 4.28 -9.02
C GLY A 91 -7.85 5.23 -8.48
N VAL A 92 -9.10 4.80 -8.62
CA VAL A 92 -10.30 5.54 -8.22
C VAL A 92 -10.65 5.23 -6.77
N GLU A 93 -11.00 6.27 -6.02
CA GLU A 93 -11.41 6.12 -4.62
C GLU A 93 -12.65 5.23 -4.47
N SER A 94 -12.64 4.36 -3.46
CA SER A 94 -13.77 3.49 -3.17
C SER A 94 -14.81 4.24 -2.34
N ALA A 95 -16.00 4.46 -2.92
CA ALA A 95 -17.12 5.06 -2.22
C ALA A 95 -17.52 4.21 -1.01
N GLY A 96 -17.63 4.85 0.16
CA GLY A 96 -17.99 4.20 1.41
C GLY A 96 -16.80 3.88 2.30
N HIS A 97 -15.75 3.25 1.76
CA HIS A 97 -14.56 2.90 2.55
C HIS A 97 -13.53 4.04 2.62
N TRP A 98 -13.37 4.82 1.53
CA TRP A 98 -12.36 5.88 1.44
C TRP A 98 -10.92 5.43 1.80
N PRO A 99 -10.44 4.28 1.31
CA PRO A 99 -9.10 3.78 1.62
C PRO A 99 -7.98 4.72 1.16
N GLY A 100 -8.14 5.45 0.06
CA GLY A 100 -7.14 6.39 -0.44
C GLY A 100 -6.96 7.60 0.48
N ASP A 101 -8.06 8.18 0.95
CA ASP A 101 -8.08 9.21 1.99
C ASP A 101 -7.41 8.71 3.28
N ALA A 102 -7.82 7.52 3.75
CA ALA A 102 -7.25 6.93 4.96
C ALA A 102 -5.73 6.71 4.82
N PHE A 103 -5.27 6.18 3.69
CA PHE A 103 -3.84 5.94 3.46
C PHE A 103 -3.03 7.24 3.40
N GLN A 104 -3.56 8.29 2.75
CA GLN A 104 -2.91 9.61 2.70
C GLN A 104 -2.86 10.28 4.08
N CYS A 105 -3.94 10.22 4.85
CA CYS A 105 -4.00 10.71 6.22
C CYS A 105 -3.04 9.96 7.13
N PHE A 106 -2.97 8.64 7.00
CA PHE A 106 -2.04 7.78 7.74
C PHE A 106 -0.59 8.18 7.50
N MET A 107 -0.20 8.36 6.23
CA MET A 107 1.16 8.78 5.89
C MET A 107 1.49 10.16 6.47
N ARG A 108 0.57 11.13 6.33
CA ARG A 108 0.79 12.52 6.76
C ARG A 108 0.75 12.69 8.27
N ASN A 109 -0.24 12.10 8.93
CA ASN A 109 -0.62 12.43 10.30
C ASN A 109 -0.36 11.29 11.30
N GLY A 110 -0.20 10.05 10.82
CA GLY A 110 -0.09 8.88 11.69
C GLY A 110 -1.43 8.50 12.32
N ILE A 111 -1.36 7.91 13.52
CA ILE A 111 -2.51 7.48 14.31
C ILE A 111 -2.53 8.14 15.69
N ASP A 112 -3.70 8.21 16.31
CA ASP A 112 -3.86 8.63 17.70
C ASP A 112 -3.71 7.47 18.70
N GLU A 113 -3.86 7.76 19.99
CA GLU A 113 -3.78 6.78 21.09
C GLU A 113 -4.84 5.67 20.98
N ARG A 114 -5.96 5.94 20.30
CA ARG A 114 -7.05 5.00 20.06
C ARG A 114 -6.86 4.19 18.77
N ARG A 115 -5.68 4.30 18.13
CA ARG A 115 -5.34 3.70 16.83
C ARG A 115 -6.10 4.28 15.63
N PHE A 116 -6.75 5.43 15.78
CA PHE A 116 -7.48 6.09 14.69
C PHE A 116 -6.52 6.83 13.77
N ILE A 117 -6.70 6.71 12.45
CA ILE A 117 -5.92 7.48 11.48
C ILE A 117 -6.35 8.94 11.50
N ILE A 118 -5.46 9.81 11.99
CA ILE A 118 -5.77 11.21 12.27
C ILE A 118 -6.15 11.94 10.98
N GLY A 119 -7.34 12.53 10.96
CA GLY A 119 -7.87 13.34 9.86
C GLY A 119 -8.51 12.55 8.72
N SER A 120 -8.61 11.22 8.82
CA SER A 120 -9.33 10.44 7.82
C SER A 120 -10.84 10.65 7.91
N LYS A 121 -11.50 10.65 6.74
CA LYS A 121 -12.96 10.69 6.57
C LYS A 121 -13.58 9.30 6.45
N ALA A 122 -12.76 8.26 6.38
CA ALA A 122 -13.25 6.89 6.28
C ALA A 122 -14.08 6.50 7.52
N PRO A 123 -15.03 5.56 7.40
CA PRO A 123 -15.91 5.21 8.51
C PRO A 123 -15.20 4.48 9.66
N THR A 124 -14.27 3.56 9.34
CA THR A 124 -13.58 2.74 10.34
C THR A 124 -12.04 2.68 10.18
N PRO A 125 -11.32 3.82 10.14
CA PRO A 125 -9.89 3.86 9.85
C PRO A 125 -9.04 3.63 11.10
N TYR A 126 -9.11 2.41 11.64
CA TYR A 126 -8.37 1.99 12.83
C TYR A 126 -7.33 0.92 12.52
N LEU A 127 -6.12 1.06 13.08
CA LEU A 127 -5.00 0.12 12.90
C LEU A 127 -4.68 -0.61 14.21
N TYR A 128 -5.48 -1.64 14.52
CA TYR A 128 -5.43 -2.38 15.78
C TYR A 128 -4.38 -3.51 15.81
N ASN A 129 -4.10 -4.13 14.66
CA ASN A 129 -3.40 -5.43 14.61
C ASN A 129 -1.88 -5.30 14.38
N ILE A 130 -1.39 -4.10 14.08
CA ILE A 130 0.03 -3.84 13.84
C ILE A 130 0.66 -3.07 15.01
N SER A 131 1.97 -3.27 15.24
CA SER A 131 2.67 -2.56 16.32
C SER A 131 2.87 -1.08 15.98
N LEU A 132 2.96 -0.23 17.02
CA LEU A 132 3.32 1.18 16.84
C LEU A 132 4.70 1.34 16.18
N GLU A 133 5.62 0.42 16.46
CA GLU A 133 6.94 0.38 15.82
C GLU A 133 6.83 0.13 14.31
N ALA A 134 6.00 -0.82 13.88
CA ALA A 134 5.80 -1.11 12.45
C ALA A 134 5.18 0.10 11.73
N ILE A 135 4.19 0.76 12.35
CA ILE A 135 3.58 1.99 11.84
C ILE A 135 4.63 3.07 11.63
N GLU A 136 5.40 3.37 12.66
CA GLU A 136 6.41 4.43 12.63
C GLU A 136 7.56 4.10 11.67
N ARG A 137 7.97 2.83 11.61
CA ARG A 137 8.96 2.37 10.65
C ARG A 137 8.47 2.51 9.22
N PHE A 138 7.22 2.15 8.93
CA PHE A 138 6.62 2.32 7.61
C PHE A 138 6.65 3.77 7.17
N ARG A 139 6.12 4.67 8.01
CA ARG A 139 6.05 6.12 7.71
C ARG A 139 7.42 6.75 7.49
N ARG A 140 8.47 6.26 8.15
CA ARG A 140 9.86 6.71 7.91
C ARG A 140 10.51 6.03 6.70
N GLN A 141 10.12 4.80 6.37
CA GLN A 141 10.75 4.03 5.31
C GLN A 141 10.37 4.56 3.92
N VAL A 142 9.08 4.85 3.70
CA VAL A 142 8.54 5.13 2.37
C VAL A 142 8.09 6.57 2.18
N SER A 143 8.27 7.08 0.96
CA SER A 143 7.60 8.30 0.48
C SER A 143 6.37 7.92 -0.33
N LEU A 144 5.24 8.57 -0.04
CA LEU A 144 4.00 8.38 -0.78
C LEU A 144 3.99 9.24 -2.06
N ILE A 145 3.67 8.62 -3.18
CA ILE A 145 3.42 9.26 -4.47
C ILE A 145 1.94 9.04 -4.80
N SER A 146 1.14 10.10 -4.71
CA SER A 146 -0.31 10.02 -4.96
C SER A 146 -0.60 10.34 -6.43
N LEU A 147 -1.21 9.38 -7.13
CA LEU A 147 -1.67 9.44 -8.52
C LEU A 147 -3.14 9.00 -8.60
N LEU A 148 -3.96 9.46 -7.65
CA LEU A 148 -5.39 9.17 -7.62
C LEU A 148 -6.08 9.76 -8.84
N SER A 149 -7.11 9.05 -9.31
CA SER A 149 -7.97 9.48 -10.42
C SER A 149 -9.41 9.59 -9.94
N ASP A 150 -10.17 10.47 -10.59
CA ASP A 150 -11.63 10.56 -10.38
C ASP A 150 -12.41 9.51 -11.19
N GLU A 151 -11.77 8.93 -12.21
CA GLU A 151 -12.38 8.00 -13.16
C GLU A 151 -11.38 6.91 -13.60
N ASP A 152 -11.90 5.74 -13.97
CA ASP A 152 -11.08 4.70 -14.60
C ASP A 152 -10.72 5.13 -16.03
N ARG A 153 -9.41 5.20 -16.32
CA ARG A 153 -8.86 5.62 -17.61
C ARG A 153 -7.72 4.70 -18.04
#